data_AF-A0A8T0MG97-F1
#
_entry.id   AF-A0A8T0MG97-F1
#
_cell.length_a   1.000
_cell.length_b   1.000
_cell.length_c   1.000
_cell.angle_alpha   90.00
_cell.angle_beta   90.00
_cell.angle_gamma   90.00
#
_symmetry.space_group_name_H-M   'P 1'
#
loop_
_entity.id
_entity.type
_entity.pdbx_description
1 polymer ?
#
loop_
_entity_poly.entity_id
_entity_poly.type
_entity_poly.pdbx_seq_one_letter_code
_entity_poly.pdbx_strand_id
1 'polypeptide(L)'
;MPSPPLPPPLPRPSPPEPYRRAAPSLYFPPPPPAPPPGRHVLRLHHCPRLRRRGPLCACPQGSRHPRRRTRQAPGHRRLRRNAHAVLVRRRPRADHSLLRQGNEEYDAKRVALYEHYHPIEICPDIPLPEKAKLMEEWWEKTHGLLIEGGLTYEDIKKSVFDAVIAFRDGVVELFEYLEERDIPVLVFSAGLADIIEEVFRQKLHRPFKNVKVVSNRMVFNEEGRLVSFKGKTIHVLNKNEHALDMAAPVHDNLGDPNGSIDDYSLVRKRTNVLLLGDHIGDLGMSDGLNYENRIAVGFLNANIEKSLNDYSKAFDVVYLNDAPMRGVVELVSELCP
;
A
#
# COMPACT_ATOMS: atom_id res chain seq x y z
N MET A 1 27.85 -21.13 74.19
CA MET A 1 26.42 -20.88 73.91
C MET A 1 25.95 -21.95 72.94
N PRO A 2 25.01 -22.83 73.30
CA PRO A 2 24.53 -23.87 72.39
C PRO A 2 23.64 -23.26 71.29
N SER A 3 23.77 -23.77 70.08
CA SER A 3 22.95 -23.39 68.92
C SER A 3 21.47 -23.76 69.14
N PRO A 4 20.51 -22.95 68.66
CA PRO A 4 19.09 -23.24 68.82
C PRO A 4 18.67 -24.47 67.99
N PRO A 5 17.61 -25.20 68.41
CA PRO A 5 17.14 -26.37 67.70
C PRO A 5 16.51 -26.00 66.35
N LEU A 6 16.70 -26.87 65.35
CA LEU A 6 16.14 -26.71 64.00
C LEU A 6 14.60 -26.78 64.01
N PRO A 7 13.92 -26.01 63.15
CA PRO A 7 12.47 -26.02 63.06
C PRO A 7 11.94 -27.32 62.42
N PRO A 8 10.68 -27.72 62.73
CA PRO A 8 10.09 -28.95 62.23
C PRO A 8 9.80 -28.88 60.71
N PRO A 9 9.78 -30.03 60.01
CA PRO A 9 9.54 -30.08 58.57
C PRO A 9 8.10 -29.70 58.20
N LEU A 10 7.96 -29.03 57.05
CA LEU A 10 6.67 -28.59 56.50
C LEU A 10 5.76 -29.76 56.11
N PRO A 11 4.42 -29.60 56.19
CA PRO A 11 3.46 -30.63 55.85
C PRO A 11 3.46 -30.93 54.34
N ARG A 12 3.29 -32.21 53.98
CA ARG A 12 3.20 -32.67 52.59
C ARG A 12 1.86 -32.25 51.95
N PRO A 13 1.83 -31.93 50.65
CA PRO A 13 0.60 -31.56 49.96
C PRO A 13 -0.35 -32.76 49.80
N SER A 14 -1.65 -32.49 49.98
CA SER A 14 -2.74 -33.44 49.81
C SER A 14 -2.94 -33.86 48.33
N PRO A 15 -3.38 -35.10 48.05
CA PRO A 15 -3.63 -35.56 46.69
C PRO A 15 -4.87 -34.87 46.06
N PRO A 16 -4.94 -34.77 44.71
CA PRO A 16 -6.03 -34.09 44.03
C PRO A 16 -7.35 -34.88 44.10
N GLU A 17 -8.46 -34.16 44.30
CA GLU A 17 -9.82 -34.73 44.29
C GLU A 17 -10.25 -35.21 42.88
N PRO A 18 -11.09 -36.27 42.79
CA PRO A 18 -11.60 -36.77 41.53
C PRO A 18 -12.71 -35.87 40.94
N TYR A 19 -12.57 -35.56 39.65
CA TYR A 19 -13.53 -34.85 38.80
C TYR A 19 -14.97 -35.41 38.93
N ARG A 20 -15.90 -34.61 39.48
CA ARG A 20 -17.35 -34.83 39.31
C ARG A 20 -17.81 -34.23 37.99
N ARG A 21 -18.36 -35.06 37.10
CA ARG A 21 -19.10 -34.63 35.91
C ARG A 21 -20.38 -33.89 36.32
N ALA A 22 -20.53 -32.63 35.91
CA ALA A 22 -21.81 -31.91 35.95
C ALA A 22 -22.60 -32.17 34.66
N ALA A 23 -23.92 -32.38 34.80
CA ALA A 23 -24.87 -32.59 33.71
C ALA A 23 -25.11 -31.29 32.89
N PRO A 24 -25.52 -31.37 31.61
CA PRO A 24 -25.63 -30.22 30.72
C PRO A 24 -26.87 -29.36 31.05
N SER A 25 -26.63 -28.09 31.35
CA SER A 25 -27.67 -27.04 31.37
C SER A 25 -27.90 -26.55 29.94
N LEU A 26 -29.12 -26.73 29.42
CA LEU A 26 -29.57 -26.17 28.16
C LEU A 26 -29.81 -24.65 28.34
N TYR A 27 -28.84 -23.85 27.92
CA TYR A 27 -29.00 -22.40 27.78
C TYR A 27 -29.19 -22.07 26.30
N PHE A 28 -30.40 -21.66 25.92
CA PHE A 28 -30.67 -21.10 24.59
C PHE A 28 -30.35 -19.60 24.61
N PRO A 29 -29.46 -19.09 23.74
CA PRO A 29 -29.26 -17.66 23.59
C PRO A 29 -30.47 -16.99 22.91
N PRO A 30 -30.79 -15.72 23.22
CA PRO A 30 -31.85 -14.99 22.55
C PRO A 30 -31.51 -14.76 21.06
N PRO A 31 -32.52 -14.65 20.17
CA PRO A 31 -32.29 -14.44 18.74
C PRO A 31 -31.65 -13.05 18.46
N PRO A 32 -30.86 -12.93 17.39
CA PRO A 32 -30.20 -11.68 17.03
C PRO A 32 -31.21 -10.58 16.64
N PRO A 33 -30.87 -9.30 16.86
CA PRO A 33 -31.72 -8.18 16.44
C PRO A 33 -31.88 -8.15 14.91
N ALA A 34 -33.05 -7.73 14.45
CA ALA A 34 -33.38 -7.61 13.04
C ALA A 34 -32.43 -6.66 12.30
N PRO A 35 -32.05 -6.95 11.05
CA PRO A 35 -31.14 -6.11 10.28
C PRO A 35 -31.75 -4.73 10.00
N PRO A 36 -30.94 -3.65 9.94
CA PRO A 36 -31.42 -2.34 9.55
C PRO A 36 -31.94 -2.35 8.11
N PRO A 37 -32.90 -1.48 7.75
CA PRO A 37 -33.46 -1.41 6.40
C PRO A 37 -32.35 -1.13 5.38
N GLY A 38 -32.41 -1.87 4.25
CA GLY A 38 -31.33 -2.06 3.30
C GLY A 38 -30.65 -0.78 2.83
N ARG A 39 -29.31 -0.77 2.89
CA ARG A 39 -28.47 0.21 2.20
C ARG A 39 -28.54 -0.03 0.70
N HIS A 40 -28.73 1.05 -0.04
CA HIS A 40 -28.76 1.05 -1.50
C HIS A 40 -27.46 0.48 -2.09
N VAL A 41 -27.57 -0.68 -2.72
CA VAL A 41 -26.60 -1.08 -3.75
C VAL A 41 -26.84 -0.18 -4.94
N LEU A 42 -25.98 0.83 -5.15
CA LEU A 42 -25.95 1.59 -6.40
C LEU A 42 -25.43 0.67 -7.51
N ARG A 43 -26.33 -0.13 -8.08
CA ARG A 43 -26.17 -0.67 -9.42
C ARG A 43 -26.32 0.50 -10.39
N LEU A 44 -25.22 0.96 -10.97
CA LEU A 44 -25.27 1.81 -12.16
C LEU A 44 -25.92 1.02 -13.30
N HIS A 45 -27.24 1.18 -13.43
CA HIS A 45 -27.99 0.69 -14.57
C HIS A 45 -27.65 1.55 -15.79
N HIS A 46 -27.17 0.84 -16.82
CA HIS A 46 -27.01 1.28 -18.19
C HIS A 46 -28.26 2.04 -18.67
N CYS A 47 -28.13 3.32 -19.00
CA CYS A 47 -29.23 4.10 -19.58
C CYS A 47 -29.21 3.98 -21.12
N PRO A 48 -30.35 3.67 -21.77
CA PRO A 48 -30.42 3.40 -23.20
C PRO A 48 -30.52 4.67 -24.05
N ARG A 49 -30.01 4.54 -25.27
CA ARG A 49 -30.03 5.49 -26.40
C ARG A 49 -31.37 6.22 -26.54
N LEU A 50 -31.34 7.56 -26.53
CA LEU A 50 -32.43 8.39 -27.05
C LEU A 50 -32.01 9.06 -28.36
N ARG A 51 -32.70 8.65 -29.43
CA ARG A 51 -32.76 9.33 -30.73
C ARG A 51 -33.45 10.69 -30.56
N ARG A 52 -32.91 11.74 -31.17
CA ARG A 52 -33.72 12.88 -31.66
C ARG A 52 -33.31 13.24 -33.09
N ARG A 53 -34.35 13.44 -33.90
CA ARG A 53 -34.36 13.86 -35.31
C ARG A 53 -34.00 15.36 -35.42
N GLY A 54 -33.57 15.78 -36.61
CA GLY A 54 -33.02 17.11 -36.94
C GLY A 54 -34.02 18.29 -36.91
N PRO A 55 -33.73 19.43 -37.57
CA PRO A 55 -33.59 19.47 -39.04
C PRO A 55 -32.50 20.40 -39.64
N LEU A 56 -32.22 20.09 -40.92
CA LEU A 56 -31.81 20.89 -42.09
C LEU A 56 -31.56 22.42 -41.96
N CYS A 57 -30.44 22.89 -42.53
CA CYS A 57 -30.31 24.05 -43.45
C CYS A 57 -28.85 24.11 -43.96
N ALA A 58 -28.58 23.76 -45.22
CA ALA A 58 -28.48 24.65 -46.40
C ALA A 58 -27.13 25.39 -46.53
N CYS A 59 -26.29 24.93 -47.47
CA CYS A 59 -25.18 25.70 -48.06
C CYS A 59 -25.72 26.77 -49.04
N PRO A 60 -24.88 27.76 -49.39
CA PRO A 60 -24.59 27.90 -50.82
C PRO A 60 -23.11 28.22 -51.16
N GLN A 61 -22.64 27.44 -52.13
CA GLN A 61 -21.82 27.70 -53.32
C GLN A 61 -20.90 28.93 -53.48
N GLY A 62 -19.75 28.63 -54.11
CA GLY A 62 -18.98 29.50 -55.01
C GLY A 62 -17.46 29.43 -54.76
N SER A 63 -16.51 29.28 -55.70
CA SER A 63 -16.42 28.75 -57.07
C SER A 63 -14.98 29.01 -57.57
N ARG A 64 -14.39 28.09 -58.36
CA ARG A 64 -13.31 28.28 -59.39
C ARG A 64 -11.79 28.17 -59.02
N HIS A 65 -11.25 27.01 -59.41
CA HIS A 65 -9.93 26.59 -60.01
C HIS A 65 -8.98 27.62 -60.69
N PRO A 66 -7.74 27.27 -61.18
CA PRO A 66 -7.07 25.94 -61.29
C PRO A 66 -5.51 25.83 -61.07
N ARG A 67 -5.04 24.56 -61.00
CA ARG A 67 -3.82 23.92 -61.58
C ARG A 67 -2.39 24.27 -61.09
N ARG A 68 -1.69 23.24 -60.58
CA ARG A 68 -0.52 22.63 -61.26
C ARG A 68 -0.31 21.15 -60.86
N ARG A 69 -0.01 20.33 -61.87
CA ARG A 69 0.32 18.89 -61.82
C ARG A 69 1.75 18.68 -61.32
N THR A 70 2.03 17.56 -60.64
CA THR A 70 2.86 16.44 -61.19
C THR A 70 2.95 15.22 -60.25
N ARG A 71 2.72 14.03 -60.86
CA ARG A 71 3.32 12.67 -60.67
C ARG A 71 3.19 11.96 -59.30
N GLN A 72 2.31 10.94 -59.16
CA GLN A 72 2.48 9.49 -59.45
C GLN A 72 3.43 8.72 -58.50
N ALA A 73 2.83 8.05 -57.50
CA ALA A 73 2.86 6.61 -57.08
C ALA A 73 4.15 5.76 -57.24
N PRO A 74 4.39 4.69 -56.43
CA PRO A 74 3.44 3.75 -55.81
C PRO A 74 3.66 3.57 -54.28
N GLY A 75 2.81 2.97 -53.44
CA GLY A 75 1.86 1.89 -53.62
C GLY A 75 2.33 0.66 -52.82
N HIS A 76 2.09 0.63 -51.51
CA HIS A 76 2.10 -0.63 -50.74
C HIS A 76 0.92 -0.66 -49.76
N ARG A 77 -0.01 -1.58 -50.06
CA ARG A 77 -1.16 -1.96 -49.24
C ARG A 77 -0.73 -3.04 -48.23
N ARG A 78 -1.32 -2.91 -47.03
CA ARG A 78 -1.67 -3.97 -46.05
C ARG A 78 -0.52 -4.67 -45.32
N LEU A 79 -0.45 -4.38 -44.02
CA LEU A 79 -0.71 -5.39 -42.98
C LEU A 79 -1.22 -4.68 -41.72
N ARG A 80 -2.54 -4.66 -41.56
CA ARG A 80 -3.17 -4.53 -40.25
C ARG A 80 -2.81 -5.79 -39.48
N ARG A 81 -1.76 -5.75 -38.67
CA ARG A 81 -1.61 -6.74 -37.60
C ARG A 81 -2.50 -6.29 -36.46
N ASN A 82 -3.61 -7.00 -36.30
CA ASN A 82 -4.30 -7.14 -35.03
C ASN A 82 -3.28 -7.68 -34.02
N ALA A 83 -2.55 -6.78 -33.36
CA ALA A 83 -1.95 -7.12 -32.09
C ALA A 83 -3.10 -7.06 -31.09
N HIS A 84 -3.73 -8.21 -30.83
CA HIS A 84 -4.30 -8.46 -29.52
C HIS A 84 -3.15 -8.32 -28.53
N ALA A 85 -2.88 -7.09 -28.10
CA ALA A 85 -2.06 -6.84 -26.93
C ALA A 85 -2.88 -7.40 -25.77
N VAL A 86 -2.60 -8.65 -25.42
CA VAL A 86 -2.94 -9.19 -24.13
C VAL A 86 -2.26 -8.27 -23.13
N LEU A 87 -3.01 -7.31 -22.60
CA LEU A 87 -2.60 -6.48 -21.49
C LEU A 87 -2.49 -7.42 -20.29
N VAL A 88 -1.36 -8.10 -20.18
CA VAL A 88 -0.99 -8.80 -18.95
C VAL A 88 -0.78 -7.70 -17.92
N ARG A 89 -1.84 -7.37 -17.18
CA ARG A 89 -1.78 -6.52 -15.98
C ARG A 89 -0.75 -7.15 -15.05
N ARG A 90 0.48 -6.64 -15.09
CA ARG A 90 1.55 -7.05 -14.16
C ARG A 90 1.13 -6.58 -12.77
N ARG A 91 1.17 -7.49 -11.79
CA ARG A 91 0.96 -7.15 -10.38
C ARG A 91 1.87 -5.98 -9.98
N PRO A 92 1.45 -5.10 -9.06
CA PRO A 92 2.38 -4.17 -8.41
C PRO A 92 3.57 -4.98 -7.89
N ARG A 93 4.75 -4.60 -8.34
CA ARG A 93 6.01 -5.18 -7.93
C ARG A 93 6.39 -4.50 -6.62
N ALA A 94 6.73 -5.27 -5.58
CA ALA A 94 7.31 -4.70 -4.37
C ALA A 94 8.57 -3.89 -4.75
N ASP A 95 8.82 -2.76 -4.11
CA ASP A 95 9.92 -1.85 -4.47
C ASP A 95 11.29 -2.54 -4.48
N HIS A 96 11.49 -3.54 -3.60
CA HIS A 96 12.68 -4.40 -3.60
C HIS A 96 12.94 -5.10 -4.94
N SER A 97 11.90 -5.36 -5.74
CA SER A 97 12.01 -6.02 -7.04
C SER A 97 12.29 -5.07 -8.21
N LEU A 98 12.35 -3.75 -7.95
CA LEU A 98 12.80 -2.74 -8.90
C LEU A 98 14.33 -2.72 -9.00
N LEU A 99 15.02 -3.00 -7.89
CA LEU A 99 16.47 -2.96 -7.84
C LEU A 99 17.08 -4.15 -8.62
N ARG A 100 17.97 -3.82 -9.56
CA ARG A 100 18.85 -4.77 -10.21
C ARG A 100 20.28 -4.32 -10.00
N GLN A 101 21.05 -5.08 -9.23
CA GLN A 101 22.47 -4.77 -8.97
C GLN A 101 23.41 -5.38 -10.03
N GLY A 102 22.89 -6.16 -10.98
CA GLY A 102 23.70 -6.76 -12.05
C GLY A 102 24.74 -7.77 -11.55
N ASN A 103 24.54 -8.31 -10.35
CA ASN A 103 25.41 -9.29 -9.72
C ASN A 103 24.67 -10.64 -9.63
N GLU A 104 25.19 -11.65 -10.32
CA GLU A 104 24.60 -12.99 -10.40
C GLU A 104 24.52 -13.69 -9.02
N GLU A 105 25.51 -13.48 -8.16
CA GLU A 105 25.52 -14.04 -6.81
C GLU A 105 24.43 -13.41 -5.94
N TYR A 106 24.28 -12.09 -6.01
CA TYR A 106 23.18 -11.37 -5.36
C TYR A 106 21.82 -11.85 -5.86
N ASP A 107 21.65 -11.96 -7.18
CA ASP A 107 20.39 -12.39 -7.79
C ASP A 107 20.03 -13.82 -7.35
N ALA A 108 21.01 -14.73 -7.30
CA ALA A 108 20.81 -16.09 -6.79
C ALA A 108 20.41 -16.11 -5.31
N LYS A 109 21.09 -15.34 -4.43
CA LYS A 109 20.74 -15.24 -3.00
C LYS A 109 19.35 -14.65 -2.80
N ARG A 110 18.97 -13.63 -3.59
CA ARG A 110 17.64 -13.03 -3.57
C ARG A 110 16.54 -14.01 -3.96
N VAL A 111 16.76 -14.80 -5.02
CA VAL A 111 15.83 -15.85 -5.45
C VAL A 111 15.68 -16.90 -4.35
N ALA A 112 16.78 -17.37 -3.76
CA ALA A 112 16.75 -18.34 -2.68
C ALA A 112 15.98 -17.84 -1.43
N LEU A 113 16.16 -16.58 -1.04
CA LEU A 113 15.36 -15.98 0.05
C LEU A 113 13.86 -15.97 -0.29
N TYR A 114 13.51 -15.55 -1.51
CA TYR A 114 12.11 -15.51 -1.94
C TYR A 114 11.48 -16.91 -1.94
N GLU A 115 12.17 -17.91 -2.50
CA GLU A 115 11.70 -19.30 -2.53
C GLU A 115 11.50 -19.90 -1.14
N HIS A 116 12.29 -19.47 -0.15
CA HIS A 116 12.15 -19.91 1.23
C HIS A 116 10.98 -19.23 1.95
N TYR A 117 10.90 -17.90 1.91
CA TYR A 117 9.97 -17.14 2.76
C TYR A 117 8.60 -16.88 2.12
N HIS A 118 8.49 -16.80 0.80
CA HIS A 118 7.20 -16.54 0.16
C HIS A 118 6.14 -17.62 0.44
N PRO A 119 6.47 -18.94 0.47
CA PRO A 119 5.51 -19.96 0.89
C PRO A 119 5.03 -19.79 2.35
N ILE A 120 5.91 -19.29 3.23
CA ILE A 120 5.60 -19.04 4.65
C ILE A 120 4.64 -17.86 4.79
N GLU A 121 4.88 -16.78 4.04
CA GLU A 121 4.03 -15.58 3.99
C GLU A 121 2.57 -15.95 3.70
N ILE A 122 2.35 -16.77 2.67
CA ILE A 122 1.01 -17.15 2.20
C ILE A 122 0.38 -18.33 2.95
N CYS A 123 1.12 -18.99 3.85
CA CYS A 123 0.65 -20.17 4.57
C CYS A 123 -0.45 -19.79 5.59
N PRO A 124 -1.69 -20.30 5.48
CA PRO A 124 -2.77 -19.96 6.40
C PRO A 124 -2.60 -20.60 7.79
N ASP A 125 -1.79 -21.66 7.90
CA ASP A 125 -1.68 -22.47 9.11
C ASP A 125 -0.70 -21.90 10.15
N ILE A 126 0.13 -20.94 9.75
CA ILE A 126 1.11 -20.31 10.65
C ILE A 126 0.43 -19.18 11.43
N PRO A 127 0.45 -19.23 12.78
CA PRO A 127 -0.10 -18.17 13.61
C PRO A 127 0.50 -16.80 13.29
N LEU A 128 -0.32 -15.75 13.32
CA LEU A 128 0.10 -14.39 12.97
C LEU A 128 1.35 -13.90 13.75
N PRO A 129 1.49 -14.12 15.07
CA PRO A 129 2.67 -13.66 15.80
C PRO A 129 3.97 -14.37 15.40
N GLU A 130 3.88 -15.65 15.03
CA GLU A 130 5.02 -16.42 14.55
C GLU A 130 5.39 -16.01 13.13
N LYS A 131 4.39 -15.88 12.26
CA LYS A 131 4.58 -15.38 10.90
C LYS A 131 5.21 -13.99 10.89
N ALA A 132 4.80 -13.09 11.80
CA ALA A 132 5.37 -11.76 11.91
C ALA A 132 6.89 -11.79 12.13
N LYS A 133 7.39 -12.66 13.02
CA LYS A 133 8.83 -12.83 13.26
C LYS A 133 9.59 -13.37 12.04
N LEU A 134 8.98 -14.31 11.31
CA LEU A 134 9.58 -14.85 10.08
C LEU A 134 9.62 -13.81 8.97
N MET A 135 8.62 -12.93 8.88
CA MET A 135 8.64 -11.80 7.94
C MET A 135 9.68 -10.75 8.36
N GLU A 136 9.83 -10.47 9.65
CA GLU A 136 10.91 -9.59 10.15
C GLU A 136 12.28 -10.13 9.73
N GLU A 137 12.55 -11.43 9.94
CA GLU A 137 13.78 -12.09 9.52
C GLU A 137 13.99 -12.03 8.00
N TRP A 138 12.94 -12.24 7.19
CA TRP A 138 13.03 -12.15 5.74
C TRP A 138 13.42 -10.75 5.27
N TRP A 139 12.81 -9.70 5.84
CA TRP A 139 13.15 -8.32 5.48
C TRP A 139 14.56 -7.95 5.94
N GLU A 140 14.99 -8.35 7.14
CA GLU A 140 16.35 -8.13 7.61
C GLU A 140 17.40 -8.80 6.71
N LYS A 141 17.17 -10.05 6.29
CA LYS A 141 18.04 -10.74 5.32
C LYS A 141 18.04 -10.06 3.97
N THR A 142 16.88 -9.60 3.50
CA THR A 142 16.76 -8.87 2.22
C THR A 142 17.52 -7.54 2.26
N HIS A 143 17.43 -6.81 3.37
CA HIS A 143 18.20 -5.59 3.62
C HIS A 143 19.70 -5.87 3.68
N GLY A 144 20.11 -6.93 4.37
CA GLY A 144 21.50 -7.39 4.41
C GLY A 144 22.07 -7.70 3.03
N LEU A 145 21.30 -8.39 2.17
CA LEU A 145 21.71 -8.67 0.80
C LEU A 145 21.87 -7.39 -0.04
N LEU A 146 21.05 -6.37 0.16
CA LEU A 146 21.18 -5.10 -0.56
C LEU A 146 22.50 -4.38 -0.21
N ILE A 147 22.89 -4.44 1.07
CA ILE A 147 24.17 -3.90 1.56
C ILE A 147 25.34 -4.72 1.00
N GLU A 148 25.29 -6.04 1.12
CA GLU A 148 26.32 -6.95 0.61
C GLU A 148 26.53 -6.79 -0.92
N GLY A 149 25.43 -6.63 -1.65
CA GLY A 149 25.45 -6.38 -3.10
C GLY A 149 25.96 -5.01 -3.51
N GLY A 150 26.28 -4.12 -2.56
CA GLY A 150 26.91 -2.83 -2.81
C GLY A 150 26.00 -1.82 -3.50
N LEU A 151 24.70 -1.80 -3.18
CA LEU A 151 23.74 -0.88 -3.78
C LEU A 151 24.23 0.57 -3.67
N THR A 152 24.19 1.33 -4.76
CA THR A 152 24.42 2.77 -4.71
C THR A 152 23.13 3.55 -4.89
N TYR A 153 23.11 4.80 -4.42
CA TYR A 153 21.99 5.69 -4.68
C TYR A 153 21.78 5.94 -6.18
N GLU A 154 22.86 5.94 -6.98
CA GLU A 154 22.79 6.07 -8.44
C GLU A 154 22.11 4.86 -9.10
N ASP A 155 22.31 3.65 -8.57
CA ASP A 155 21.61 2.46 -9.05
C ASP A 155 20.10 2.55 -8.81
N ILE A 156 19.68 3.18 -7.70
CA ILE A 156 18.27 3.45 -7.42
C ILE A 156 17.69 4.40 -8.47
N LYS A 157 18.37 5.51 -8.75
CA LYS A 157 17.91 6.48 -9.77
C LYS A 157 17.73 5.82 -11.13
N LYS A 158 18.73 5.04 -11.57
CA LYS A 158 18.68 4.30 -12.85
C LYS A 158 17.55 3.27 -12.85
N SER A 159 17.42 2.50 -11.78
CA SER A 159 16.36 1.50 -11.64
C SER A 159 14.97 2.13 -11.74
N VAL A 160 14.75 3.26 -11.07
CA VAL A 160 13.48 4.01 -11.14
C VAL A 160 13.25 4.62 -12.52
N PHE A 161 14.30 5.14 -13.15
CA PHE A 161 14.22 5.72 -14.49
C PHE A 161 13.75 4.67 -15.51
N ASP A 162 14.39 3.51 -15.51
CA ASP A 162 14.10 2.39 -16.41
C ASP A 162 12.79 1.66 -16.08
N ALA A 163 12.31 1.76 -14.84
CA ALA A 163 11.11 1.08 -14.40
C ALA A 163 9.85 1.70 -15.02
N VAL A 164 8.98 0.80 -15.52
CA VAL A 164 7.61 1.14 -15.92
C VAL A 164 6.74 1.18 -14.67
N ILE A 165 6.71 2.34 -14.03
CA ILE A 165 5.91 2.63 -12.84
C ILE A 165 4.75 3.52 -13.26
N ALA A 166 3.54 3.17 -12.81
CA ALA A 166 2.34 3.92 -13.06
C ALA A 166 1.61 4.17 -11.74
N PHE A 167 1.22 5.42 -11.51
CA PHE A 167 0.26 5.75 -10.46
C PHE A 167 -1.14 5.39 -10.91
N ARG A 168 -2.05 5.15 -9.94
CA ARG A 168 -3.48 5.08 -10.24
C ARG A 168 -3.92 6.44 -10.82
N ASP A 169 -4.73 6.39 -11.87
CA ASP A 169 -5.37 7.60 -12.43
C ASP A 169 -6.14 8.34 -11.33
N GLY A 170 -5.90 9.64 -11.14
CA GLY A 170 -6.45 10.43 -10.04
C GLY A 170 -5.53 10.68 -8.84
N VAL A 171 -4.34 10.06 -8.75
CA VAL A 171 -3.43 10.25 -7.59
C VAL A 171 -2.87 11.67 -7.54
N VAL A 172 -2.53 12.23 -8.69
CA VAL A 172 -1.98 13.58 -8.77
C VAL A 172 -3.03 14.60 -8.35
N GLU A 173 -4.25 14.45 -8.88
CA GLU A 173 -5.41 15.26 -8.56
C GLU A 173 -5.75 15.20 -7.07
N LEU A 174 -5.64 14.01 -6.46
CA LEU A 174 -5.81 13.84 -5.02
C LEU A 174 -4.75 14.62 -4.23
N PHE A 175 -3.47 14.52 -4.61
CA PHE A 175 -2.40 15.22 -3.91
C PHE A 175 -2.53 16.74 -4.02
N GLU A 176 -2.87 17.25 -5.22
CA GLU A 176 -3.14 18.67 -5.44
C GLU A 176 -4.32 19.16 -4.59
N TYR A 177 -5.44 18.44 -4.62
CA TYR A 177 -6.64 18.82 -3.87
C TYR A 177 -6.39 18.89 -2.36
N LEU A 178 -5.63 17.95 -1.83
CA LEU A 178 -5.26 17.88 -0.42
C LEU A 178 -4.23 18.96 -0.05
N GLU A 179 -3.27 19.26 -0.94
CA GLU A 179 -2.25 20.28 -0.69
C GLU A 179 -2.87 21.68 -0.63
N GLU A 180 -3.82 22.00 -1.52
CA GLU A 180 -4.56 23.27 -1.53
C GLU A 180 -5.35 23.54 -0.24
N ARG A 181 -5.61 22.49 0.56
CA ARG A 181 -6.36 22.55 1.83
C ARG A 181 -5.48 22.29 3.04
N ASP A 182 -4.16 22.29 2.88
CA ASP A 182 -3.20 21.98 3.92
C ASP A 182 -3.51 20.64 4.62
N ILE A 183 -3.99 19.64 3.88
CA ILE A 183 -4.28 18.30 4.39
C ILE A 183 -3.04 17.42 4.21
N PRO A 184 -2.43 16.93 5.30
CA PRO A 184 -1.25 16.08 5.22
C PRO A 184 -1.61 14.70 4.67
N VAL A 185 -0.72 14.19 3.82
CA VAL A 185 -0.75 12.84 3.26
C VAL A 185 0.43 12.07 3.83
N LEU A 186 0.14 10.99 4.54
CA LEU A 186 1.16 10.07 5.04
C LEU A 186 1.19 8.81 4.17
N VAL A 187 2.25 8.65 3.40
CA VAL A 187 2.52 7.42 2.65
C VAL A 187 3.26 6.47 3.57
N PHE A 188 2.54 5.50 4.14
CA PHE A 188 3.12 4.50 5.02
C PHE A 188 3.32 3.16 4.31
N SER A 189 4.58 2.82 4.03
CA SER A 189 4.96 1.67 3.23
C SER A 189 5.90 0.72 3.99
N ALA A 190 5.78 -0.58 3.69
CA ALA A 190 6.75 -1.60 4.09
C ALA A 190 7.89 -1.76 3.06
N GLY A 191 7.88 -0.93 2.01
CA GLY A 191 8.91 -0.89 0.98
C GLY A 191 10.12 -0.05 1.40
N LEU A 192 10.74 0.59 0.41
CA LEU A 192 11.99 1.34 0.58
C LEU A 192 11.74 2.84 0.37
N ALA A 193 11.96 3.65 1.41
CA ALA A 193 11.66 5.08 1.40
C ALA A 193 12.34 5.79 0.23
N ASP A 194 13.64 5.54 0.05
CA ASP A 194 14.48 6.18 -0.95
C ASP A 194 14.04 5.83 -2.39
N ILE A 195 13.46 4.64 -2.60
CA ILE A 195 12.87 4.28 -3.90
C ILE A 195 11.55 5.04 -4.10
N ILE A 196 10.67 5.06 -3.10
CA ILE A 196 9.37 5.73 -3.19
C ILE A 196 9.55 7.23 -3.46
N GLU A 197 10.46 7.88 -2.73
CA GLU A 197 10.79 9.29 -2.91
C GLU A 197 11.40 9.54 -4.30
N GLU A 198 12.27 8.65 -4.77
CA GLU A 198 12.84 8.75 -6.10
C GLU A 198 11.80 8.56 -7.21
N VAL A 199 10.83 7.67 -7.00
CA VAL A 199 9.65 7.48 -7.87
C VAL A 199 8.82 8.76 -7.90
N PHE A 200 8.53 9.36 -6.75
CA PHE A 200 7.81 10.63 -6.70
C PHE A 200 8.57 11.72 -7.44
N ARG A 201 9.89 11.83 -7.21
CA ARG A 201 10.75 12.83 -7.85
C ARG A 201 10.82 12.69 -9.37
N GLN A 202 10.87 11.48 -9.89
CA GLN A 202 11.01 11.25 -11.34
C GLN A 202 9.68 11.17 -12.09
N LYS A 203 8.62 10.66 -11.45
CA LYS A 203 7.37 10.27 -12.12
C LYS A 203 6.20 11.21 -11.82
N LEU A 204 6.26 12.02 -10.77
CA LEU A 204 5.29 13.10 -10.55
C LEU A 204 5.76 14.36 -11.28
N HIS A 205 4.80 15.22 -11.65
CA HIS A 205 5.08 16.44 -12.40
C HIS A 205 5.70 17.56 -11.53
N ARG A 206 5.58 17.44 -10.20
CA ARG A 206 6.16 18.36 -9.21
C ARG A 206 6.24 17.69 -7.83
N PRO A 207 7.05 18.21 -6.90
CA PRO A 207 6.99 17.81 -5.50
C PRO A 207 5.72 18.32 -4.81
N PHE A 208 5.27 17.58 -3.79
CA PHE A 208 4.12 17.90 -2.95
C PHE A 208 4.58 18.05 -1.49
N LYS A 209 4.34 19.22 -0.90
CA LYS A 209 4.82 19.56 0.45
C LYS A 209 4.02 18.87 1.54
N ASN A 210 2.75 18.58 1.26
CA ASN A 210 1.85 17.88 2.17
C ASN A 210 2.06 16.36 2.19
N VAL A 211 2.88 15.80 1.29
CA VAL A 211 3.15 14.35 1.24
C VAL A 211 4.40 14.02 2.03
N LYS A 212 4.28 13.11 2.99
CA LYS A 212 5.39 12.58 3.79
C LYS A 212 5.46 11.06 3.64
N VAL A 213 6.68 10.52 3.53
CA VAL A 213 6.92 9.07 3.36
C VAL A 213 7.49 8.48 4.64
N VAL A 214 6.82 7.45 5.15
CA VAL A 214 7.31 6.60 6.26
C VAL A 214 7.49 5.21 5.70
N SER A 215 8.74 4.76 5.65
CA SER A 215 9.13 3.45 5.10
C SER A 215 10.54 3.10 5.56
N ASN A 216 11.05 1.92 5.21
CA ASN A 216 12.44 1.54 5.49
C ASN A 216 13.41 2.50 4.78
N ARG A 217 14.11 3.34 5.54
CA ARG A 217 15.05 4.34 4.99
C ARG A 217 16.47 3.82 4.99
N MET A 218 17.13 3.94 3.85
CA MET A 218 18.52 3.60 3.64
C MET A 218 19.47 4.66 4.21
N VAL A 219 20.66 4.23 4.59
CA VAL A 219 21.79 5.09 4.96
C VAL A 219 22.90 4.84 3.95
N PHE A 220 23.33 5.91 3.30
CA PHE A 220 24.43 5.89 2.33
C PHE A 220 25.67 6.54 2.94
N ASN A 221 26.85 6.02 2.59
CA ASN A 221 28.13 6.63 2.95
C ASN A 221 28.51 7.78 1.98
N GLU A 222 29.68 8.39 2.18
CA GLU A 222 30.17 9.51 1.36
C GLU A 222 30.35 9.13 -0.13
N GLU A 223 30.65 7.87 -0.43
CA GLU A 223 30.74 7.34 -1.80
C GLU A 223 29.37 6.97 -2.40
N GLY A 224 28.27 7.20 -1.68
CA GLY A 224 26.91 6.92 -2.14
C GLY A 224 26.54 5.44 -2.11
N ARG A 225 27.25 4.60 -1.36
CA ARG A 225 26.97 3.17 -1.15
C ARG A 225 26.09 2.96 0.08
N LEU A 226 25.13 2.05 -0.04
CA LEU A 226 24.27 1.61 1.04
C LEU A 226 25.09 0.89 2.12
N VAL A 227 24.98 1.33 3.37
CA VAL A 227 25.70 0.74 4.51
C VAL A 227 24.78 0.21 5.59
N SER A 228 23.58 0.78 5.76
CA SER A 228 22.62 0.34 6.76
C SER A 228 21.22 0.86 6.48
N PHE A 229 20.26 0.48 7.33
CA PHE A 229 18.90 1.01 7.35
C PHE A 229 18.64 1.73 8.68
N LYS A 230 17.80 2.76 8.66
CA LYS A 230 17.43 3.52 9.86
C LYS A 230 16.29 2.86 10.61
N GLY A 231 16.42 2.83 11.95
CA GLY A 231 15.38 2.39 12.86
C GLY A 231 15.08 0.89 12.75
N LYS A 232 13.96 0.47 13.35
CA LYS A 232 13.35 -0.85 13.18
C LYS A 232 12.79 -1.07 11.76
N THR A 233 12.89 -2.30 11.28
CA THR A 233 12.33 -2.72 9.99
C THR A 233 10.80 -2.64 10.00
N ILE A 234 10.22 -2.06 8.95
CA ILE A 234 8.78 -2.07 8.65
C ILE A 234 8.50 -3.18 7.64
N HIS A 235 7.58 -4.08 7.97
CA HIS A 235 7.10 -5.17 7.12
C HIS A 235 5.57 -5.24 7.15
N VAL A 236 4.97 -6.10 6.32
CA VAL A 236 3.51 -6.16 6.09
C VAL A 236 2.69 -6.43 7.37
N LEU A 237 3.30 -7.02 8.39
CA LEU A 237 2.62 -7.44 9.63
C LEU A 237 2.90 -6.55 10.85
N ASN A 238 3.76 -5.53 10.73
CA ASN A 238 4.06 -4.62 11.84
C ASN A 238 3.72 -3.14 11.54
N LYS A 239 2.83 -2.90 10.56
CA LYS A 239 2.19 -1.61 10.33
C LYS A 239 1.12 -1.35 11.41
N ASN A 240 1.56 -1.02 12.62
CA ASN A 240 0.69 -0.80 13.78
C ASN A 240 1.09 0.46 14.56
N GLU A 241 0.66 0.58 15.82
CA GLU A 241 0.87 1.75 16.69
C GLU A 241 2.30 2.32 16.72
N HIS A 242 3.33 1.47 16.56
CA HIS A 242 4.72 1.90 16.57
C HIS A 242 5.20 2.53 15.26
N ALA A 243 4.41 2.46 14.20
CA ALA A 243 4.73 3.02 12.88
C ALA A 243 5.05 4.51 12.88
N LEU A 244 4.35 5.27 13.72
CA LEU A 244 4.53 6.73 13.81
C LEU A 244 5.66 7.09 14.77
N ASP A 245 5.90 6.29 15.80
CA ASP A 245 7.07 6.43 16.66
C ASP A 245 8.36 6.03 15.92
N MET A 246 8.23 5.18 14.91
CA MET A 246 9.26 4.84 13.93
C MET A 246 9.54 5.97 12.93
N ALA A 247 8.58 6.87 12.72
CA ALA A 247 8.72 8.06 11.88
C ALA A 247 9.21 9.30 12.67
N ALA A 248 8.86 9.39 13.97
CA ALA A 248 9.03 10.60 14.77
C ALA A 248 10.49 11.01 15.07
N PRO A 249 11.47 10.11 15.34
CA PRO A 249 12.85 10.52 15.64
C PRO A 249 13.81 10.43 14.44
N VAL A 250 13.37 9.97 13.25
CA VAL A 250 14.27 9.74 12.11
C VAL A 250 14.67 11.04 11.39
N HIS A 251 13.99 12.14 11.68
CA HIS A 251 14.25 13.48 11.13
C HIS A 251 15.15 14.37 12.00
N ASP A 252 15.51 13.96 13.22
CA ASP A 252 16.30 14.82 14.11
C ASP A 252 17.75 15.08 13.65
N ASN A 253 18.28 14.32 12.67
CA ASN A 253 19.69 14.43 12.29
C ASN A 253 20.02 14.25 10.79
N LEU A 254 19.04 14.26 9.88
CA LEU A 254 19.33 14.44 8.45
C LEU A 254 18.71 15.75 8.01
N GLY A 255 19.58 16.73 7.79
CA GLY A 255 19.26 18.10 7.43
C GLY A 255 18.41 18.20 6.17
N ASP A 256 17.11 17.99 6.32
CA ASP A 256 16.13 18.75 5.56
C ASP A 256 16.19 20.19 6.10
N PRO A 257 16.74 21.16 5.35
CA PRO A 257 16.80 22.55 5.80
C PRO A 257 15.41 23.19 5.98
N ASN A 258 14.32 22.47 5.65
CA ASN A 258 12.93 22.90 5.82
C ASN A 258 12.05 21.96 6.66
N GLY A 259 12.57 20.85 7.19
CA GLY A 259 11.78 19.88 7.95
C GLY A 259 11.87 20.12 9.45
N SER A 260 10.99 20.93 10.02
CA SER A 260 10.93 21.10 11.48
C SER A 260 10.26 19.90 12.15
N ILE A 261 10.63 19.66 13.41
CA ILE A 261 10.00 18.70 14.36
C ILE A 261 8.45 18.85 14.42
N ASP A 262 7.92 19.98 13.96
CA ASP A 262 6.49 20.31 13.99
C ASP A 262 5.64 19.50 13.00
N ASP A 263 6.20 18.93 11.92
CA ASP A 263 5.39 18.36 10.83
C ASP A 263 4.60 17.09 11.22
N TYR A 264 5.19 16.17 12.00
CA TYR A 264 4.45 15.00 12.50
C TYR A 264 3.49 15.35 13.63
N SER A 265 3.73 16.48 14.33
CA SER A 265 2.79 17.01 15.30
C SER A 265 1.48 17.45 14.62
N LEU A 266 1.54 17.89 13.36
CA LEU A 266 0.35 18.28 12.59
C LEU A 266 -0.52 17.07 12.27
N VAL A 267 0.08 15.93 11.90
CA VAL A 267 -0.65 14.67 11.69
C VAL A 267 -1.30 14.18 12.99
N ARG A 268 -0.56 14.24 14.12
CA ARG A 268 -1.07 13.83 15.44
C ARG A 268 -2.23 14.70 15.97
N LYS A 269 -2.41 15.92 15.45
CA LYS A 269 -3.52 16.82 15.81
C LYS A 269 -4.80 16.57 14.99
N ARG A 270 -4.73 15.81 13.90
CA ARG A 270 -5.91 15.53 13.05
C ARG A 270 -6.69 14.36 13.64
N THR A 271 -7.97 14.59 13.93
CA THR A 271 -8.86 13.57 14.50
C THR A 271 -9.68 12.81 13.44
N ASN A 272 -9.63 13.23 12.18
CA ASN A 272 -10.34 12.56 11.09
C ASN A 272 -9.33 11.94 10.12
N VAL A 273 -9.45 10.63 9.87
CA VAL A 273 -8.50 9.85 9.07
C VAL A 273 -9.20 9.21 7.87
N LEU A 274 -8.66 9.44 6.68
CA LEU A 274 -8.97 8.64 5.50
C LEU A 274 -7.82 7.65 5.26
N LEU A 275 -8.08 6.37 5.47
CA LEU A 275 -7.10 5.30 5.30
C LEU A 275 -7.29 4.64 3.94
N LEU A 276 -6.22 4.56 3.16
CA LEU A 276 -6.20 3.87 1.86
C LEU A 276 -5.23 2.69 1.93
N GLY A 277 -5.69 1.50 1.59
CA GLY A 277 -4.85 0.29 1.58
C GLY A 277 -5.28 -0.70 0.50
N ASP A 278 -4.41 -1.64 0.17
CA ASP A 278 -4.72 -2.74 -0.75
C ASP A 278 -4.68 -4.11 -0.06
N HIS A 279 -4.14 -4.16 1.15
CA HIS A 279 -4.11 -5.34 2.00
C HIS A 279 -4.87 -5.12 3.32
N ILE A 280 -5.48 -6.17 3.88
CA ILE A 280 -6.19 -6.08 5.18
C ILE A 280 -5.23 -5.61 6.30
N GLY A 281 -3.96 -5.99 6.22
CA GLY A 281 -2.92 -5.54 7.16
C GLY A 281 -2.70 -4.02 7.17
N ASP A 282 -3.11 -3.30 6.12
CA ASP A 282 -2.98 -1.85 6.07
C ASP A 282 -3.96 -1.13 7.00
N LEU A 283 -5.00 -1.80 7.50
CA LEU A 283 -5.92 -1.21 8.49
C LEU A 283 -5.20 -0.79 9.77
N GLY A 284 -4.13 -1.51 10.13
CA GLY A 284 -3.29 -1.19 11.29
C GLY A 284 -2.49 0.10 11.15
N MET A 285 -2.39 0.69 9.95
CA MET A 285 -1.70 1.97 9.74
C MET A 285 -2.30 3.12 10.55
N SER A 286 -3.57 2.99 10.96
CA SER A 286 -4.24 3.98 11.81
C SER A 286 -4.09 3.73 13.31
N ASP A 287 -3.59 2.58 13.77
CA ASP A 287 -3.63 2.18 15.18
C ASP A 287 -2.81 3.10 16.11
N GLY A 288 -1.79 3.79 15.57
CA GLY A 288 -0.98 4.76 16.31
C GLY A 288 -1.50 6.21 16.27
N LEU A 289 -2.59 6.46 15.53
CA LEU A 289 -3.19 7.79 15.42
C LEU A 289 -4.28 7.96 16.47
N ASN A 290 -4.27 9.10 17.16
CA ASN A 290 -5.39 9.50 18.01
C ASN A 290 -6.50 10.14 17.14
N TYR A 291 -7.34 9.30 16.55
CA TYR A 291 -8.45 9.74 15.69
C TYR A 291 -9.83 9.50 16.32
N GLU A 292 -10.77 10.39 16.01
CA GLU A 292 -12.20 10.28 16.36
C GLU A 292 -12.99 9.57 15.25
N ASN A 293 -12.70 9.89 13.99
CA ASN A 293 -13.38 9.32 12.83
C ASN A 293 -12.38 8.71 11.86
N ARG A 294 -12.71 7.54 11.31
CA ARG A 294 -11.93 6.89 10.26
C ARG A 294 -12.83 6.37 9.15
N ILE A 295 -12.43 6.62 7.91
CA ILE A 295 -12.97 5.95 6.73
C ILE A 295 -11.86 5.11 6.12
N ALA A 296 -12.05 3.81 6.03
CA ALA A 296 -11.11 2.87 5.44
C ALA A 296 -11.54 2.47 4.02
N VAL A 297 -10.69 2.74 3.05
CA VAL A 297 -10.89 2.41 1.63
C VAL A 297 -9.90 1.33 1.21
N GLY A 298 -10.43 0.20 0.76
CA GLY A 298 -9.66 -0.95 0.30
C GLY A 298 -9.64 -1.08 -1.22
N PHE A 299 -8.46 -1.28 -1.81
CA PHE A 299 -8.30 -1.60 -3.24
C PHE A 299 -8.07 -3.11 -3.43
N LEU A 300 -9.12 -3.85 -3.76
CA LEU A 300 -9.05 -5.29 -4.01
C LEU A 300 -8.67 -5.58 -5.47
N ASN A 301 -7.37 -5.75 -5.70
CA ASN A 301 -6.78 -5.86 -7.04
C ASN A 301 -6.78 -7.29 -7.61
N ALA A 302 -6.74 -8.31 -6.75
CA ALA A 302 -6.61 -9.71 -7.14
C ALA A 302 -7.46 -10.63 -6.24
N ASN A 303 -7.68 -11.88 -6.67
CA ASN A 303 -8.45 -12.89 -5.93
C ASN A 303 -9.83 -12.42 -5.44
N ILE A 304 -10.50 -11.56 -6.22
CA ILE A 304 -11.72 -10.85 -5.82
C ILE A 304 -12.77 -11.80 -5.24
N GLU A 305 -13.08 -12.89 -5.95
CA GLU A 305 -14.11 -13.85 -5.51
C GLU A 305 -13.84 -14.46 -4.13
N LYS A 306 -12.56 -14.71 -3.81
CA LYS A 306 -12.16 -15.33 -2.54
C LYS A 306 -12.05 -14.32 -1.40
N SER A 307 -11.64 -13.09 -1.70
CA SER A 307 -11.29 -12.09 -0.69
C SER A 307 -12.36 -11.02 -0.48
N LEU A 308 -13.36 -10.90 -1.37
CA LEU A 308 -14.37 -9.85 -1.31
C LEU A 308 -15.12 -9.83 0.03
N ASN A 309 -15.52 -11.00 0.53
CA ASN A 309 -16.26 -11.09 1.80
C ASN A 309 -15.45 -10.54 2.98
N ASP A 310 -14.15 -10.83 3.02
CA ASP A 310 -13.29 -10.36 4.11
C ASP A 310 -13.00 -8.87 3.98
N TYR A 311 -12.73 -8.39 2.75
CA TYR A 311 -12.53 -6.97 2.48
C TYR A 311 -13.78 -6.13 2.76
N SER A 312 -14.97 -6.60 2.38
CA SER A 312 -16.24 -5.91 2.65
C SER A 312 -16.61 -5.85 4.14
N LYS A 313 -16.04 -6.73 4.96
CA LYS A 313 -16.18 -6.66 6.43
C LYS A 313 -15.14 -5.74 7.07
N ALA A 314 -13.97 -5.61 6.44
CA ALA A 314 -12.81 -4.94 7.03
C ALA A 314 -12.70 -3.46 6.61
N PHE A 315 -13.10 -3.11 5.38
CA PHE A 315 -13.07 -1.75 4.84
C PHE A 315 -14.49 -1.17 4.70
N ASP A 316 -14.62 0.15 4.88
CA ASP A 316 -15.89 0.87 4.69
C ASP A 316 -16.28 0.98 3.22
N VAL A 317 -15.27 1.16 2.35
CA VAL A 317 -15.42 1.23 0.90
C VAL A 317 -14.43 0.27 0.25
N VAL A 318 -14.89 -0.54 -0.71
CA VAL A 318 -14.02 -1.46 -1.46
C VAL A 318 -14.09 -1.18 -2.95
N TYR A 319 -12.96 -0.80 -3.53
CA TYR A 319 -12.79 -0.66 -4.97
C TYR A 319 -12.22 -1.94 -5.57
N LEU A 320 -12.84 -2.42 -6.65
CA LEU A 320 -12.50 -3.68 -7.31
C LEU A 320 -11.72 -3.45 -8.60
N ASN A 321 -10.98 -4.48 -9.04
CA ASN A 321 -10.35 -4.54 -10.37
C ASN A 321 -9.30 -3.46 -10.66
N ASP A 322 -8.54 -3.07 -9.64
CA ASP A 322 -7.52 -2.02 -9.78
C ASP A 322 -8.12 -0.70 -10.25
N ALA A 323 -9.16 -0.23 -9.54
CA ALA A 323 -9.89 0.98 -9.86
C ALA A 323 -9.01 2.24 -9.75
N PRO A 324 -9.35 3.32 -10.50
CA PRO A 324 -8.67 4.60 -10.36
C PRO A 324 -8.96 5.25 -8.99
N MET A 325 -8.18 6.27 -8.64
CA MET A 325 -8.33 7.07 -7.42
C MET A 325 -9.51 8.06 -7.49
N ARG A 326 -10.19 8.18 -8.63
CA ARG A 326 -11.28 9.15 -8.85
C ARG A 326 -12.38 9.11 -7.78
N GLY A 327 -12.84 7.93 -7.39
CA GLY A 327 -13.87 7.82 -6.34
C GLY A 327 -13.37 8.26 -4.96
N VAL A 328 -12.06 8.19 -4.70
CA VAL A 328 -11.46 8.76 -3.49
C VAL A 328 -11.39 10.28 -3.58
N VAL A 329 -11.06 10.84 -4.74
CA VAL A 329 -11.09 12.29 -4.99
C VAL A 329 -12.50 12.83 -4.78
N GLU A 330 -13.53 12.16 -5.32
CA GLU A 330 -14.94 12.52 -5.13
C GLU A 330 -15.30 12.50 -3.63
N LEU A 331 -14.98 11.42 -2.92
CA LEU A 331 -15.21 11.31 -1.48
C LEU A 331 -14.54 12.45 -0.69
N VAL A 332 -13.26 12.73 -0.96
CA VAL A 332 -12.53 13.81 -0.29
C VAL A 332 -13.15 15.16 -0.59
N SER A 333 -13.63 15.38 -1.82
CA SER A 333 -14.28 16.65 -2.19
C SER A 333 -15.59 16.90 -1.46
N GLU A 334 -16.33 15.83 -1.11
CA GLU A 334 -17.54 15.94 -0.30
C GLU A 334 -17.23 16.15 1.19
N LEU A 335 -16.16 15.52 1.70
CA LEU A 335 -15.75 15.62 3.10
C LEU A 335 -15.05 16.96 3.43
N CYS A 336 -14.35 17.53 2.46
CA CYS A 336 -13.54 18.73 2.58
C CYS A 336 -13.82 19.65 1.38
N PRO A 337 -14.99 20.31 1.34
CA PRO A 337 -15.39 21.15 0.21
C PRO A 337 -14.44 22.31 -0.07
#